data_AF-A0A376NWP0-F1
#
_entry.id   AF-A0A376NWP0-F1
#
_cell.length_a   1.000
_cell.length_b   1.000
_cell.length_c   1.000
_cell.angle_alpha   90.00
_cell.angle_beta   90.00
_cell.angle_gamma   90.00
#
_symmetry.space_group_name_H-M   'P 1'
#
loop_
_entity.id
_entity.type
_entity.pdbx_description
1 polymer ?
#
loop_
_entity_poly.entity_id
_entity_poly.type
_entity_poly.pdbx_seq_one_letter_code
_entity_poly.pdbx_strand_id
1 'polypeptide(L)'
;MKLYSRRMQIEQNFRDEKNPRWGFGLRFGASHSSGRVTVLSLIATLASIIMWLSGFSLENKGIHHKYQANTVKHRRVISLLKLAENVIRHSPLILNTLSLDAGLKVLQQRYTNMIMVY
;
A
#
# COMPACT_ATOMS: atom_id res chain seq x y z
N MET A 1 -6.99 7.88 22.80
CA MET A 1 -7.96 7.24 21.87
C MET A 1 -7.59 7.28 20.37
N LYS A 2 -6.35 7.57 19.93
CA LYS A 2 -5.98 7.57 18.49
C LYS A 2 -5.49 6.22 17.91
N LEU A 3 -5.11 5.26 18.77
CA LEU A 3 -4.59 3.95 18.33
C LEU A 3 -5.72 3.00 17.92
N TYR A 4 -6.79 2.92 18.72
CA TYR A 4 -7.93 2.03 18.45
C TYR A 4 -8.63 2.36 17.11
N SER A 5 -8.69 3.64 16.74
CA SER A 5 -9.28 4.06 15.45
C SER A 5 -8.50 3.56 14.23
N ARG A 6 -7.23 3.14 14.39
CA ARG A 6 -6.42 2.56 13.30
C ARG A 6 -6.76 1.09 13.03
N ARG A 7 -7.43 0.39 13.96
CA ARG A 7 -7.82 -1.03 13.78
C ARG A 7 -8.65 -1.26 12.52
N MET A 8 -9.54 -0.33 12.19
CA MET A 8 -10.39 -0.37 10.99
C MET A 8 -9.59 -0.40 9.67
N GLN A 9 -8.32 0.01 9.67
CA GLN A 9 -7.46 -0.06 8.48
C GLN A 9 -7.21 -1.51 8.03
N ILE A 10 -7.16 -2.45 8.98
CA ILE A 10 -6.99 -3.88 8.68
C ILE A 10 -8.21 -4.41 7.92
N GLU A 11 -9.42 -4.03 8.35
CA GLU A 11 -10.67 -4.45 7.69
C GLU A 11 -10.81 -3.86 6.28
N GLN A 12 -10.36 -2.63 6.07
CA GLN A 12 -10.30 -1.99 4.75
C GLN A 12 -9.35 -2.77 3.82
N ASN A 13 -8.15 -3.15 4.28
CA ASN A 13 -7.23 -3.95 3.49
C ASN A 13 -7.83 -5.32 3.10
N PHE A 14 -8.48 -6.02 4.04
CA PHE A 14 -9.17 -7.29 3.74
C PHE A 14 -10.33 -7.11 2.76
N ARG A 15 -11.02 -5.98 2.80
CA ARG A 15 -12.07 -5.64 1.85
C ARG A 15 -11.50 -5.46 0.45
N ASP A 16 -10.41 -4.71 0.32
CA ASP A 16 -9.73 -4.44 -0.95
C ASP A 16 -9.14 -5.72 -1.55
N GLU A 17 -8.51 -6.57 -0.74
CA GLU A 17 -7.98 -7.87 -1.20
C GLU A 17 -9.05 -8.74 -1.87
N LYS A 18 -10.25 -8.74 -1.28
CA LYS A 18 -11.41 -9.48 -1.80
C LYS A 18 -12.08 -8.77 -2.97
N ASN A 19 -11.86 -7.47 -3.14
CA ASN A 19 -12.64 -6.65 -4.06
C ASN A 19 -12.26 -6.93 -5.52
N PRO A 20 -13.22 -7.35 -6.36
CA PRO A 20 -12.98 -7.65 -7.78
C PRO A 20 -12.55 -6.45 -8.64
N ARG A 21 -13.00 -5.23 -8.30
CA ARG A 21 -12.82 -4.06 -9.17
C ARG A 21 -11.66 -3.18 -8.76
N TRP A 22 -11.42 -3.04 -7.45
CA TRP A 22 -10.52 -2.02 -6.92
C TRP A 22 -9.36 -2.56 -6.09
N GLY A 23 -9.27 -3.89 -5.89
CA GLY A 23 -8.11 -4.54 -5.29
C GLY A 23 -7.78 -5.86 -5.98
N PHE A 24 -7.35 -6.89 -5.24
CA PHE A 24 -6.75 -8.09 -5.84
C PHE A 24 -7.74 -9.10 -6.41
N GLY A 25 -9.04 -8.86 -6.25
CA GLY A 25 -10.08 -9.67 -6.88
C GLY A 25 -10.13 -11.13 -6.45
N LEU A 26 -9.71 -11.46 -5.23
CA LEU A 26 -9.74 -12.84 -4.73
C LEU A 26 -11.12 -13.49 -4.81
N ARG A 27 -12.22 -12.71 -4.77
CA ARG A 27 -13.59 -13.21 -4.99
C ARG A 27 -13.80 -13.81 -6.37
N PHE A 28 -13.11 -13.34 -7.41
CA PHE A 28 -13.19 -13.90 -8.76
C PHE A 28 -12.36 -15.17 -8.94
N GLY A 29 -11.40 -15.44 -8.04
CA GLY A 29 -10.64 -16.68 -8.06
C GLY A 29 -11.52 -17.92 -7.82
N ALA A 30 -12.70 -17.76 -7.19
CA ALA A 30 -13.74 -18.78 -6.95
C ALA A 30 -13.19 -20.17 -6.56
N SER A 31 -12.07 -20.20 -5.83
CA SER A 31 -11.40 -21.44 -5.48
C SER A 31 -12.06 -22.09 -4.28
N HIS A 32 -12.48 -23.35 -4.44
CA HIS A 32 -13.07 -24.16 -3.37
C HIS A 32 -12.03 -24.99 -2.59
N SER A 33 -10.79 -25.07 -3.09
CA SER A 33 -9.68 -25.73 -2.37
C SER A 33 -9.04 -24.77 -1.37
N SER A 34 -8.97 -25.19 -0.10
CA SER A 34 -8.32 -24.44 0.98
C SER A 34 -6.86 -24.12 0.65
N GLY A 35 -6.11 -25.09 0.12
CA GLY A 35 -4.70 -24.91 -0.23
C GLY A 35 -4.49 -23.83 -1.28
N ARG A 36 -5.33 -23.78 -2.33
CA ARG A 36 -5.24 -22.74 -3.36
C ARG A 36 -5.60 -21.36 -2.83
N VAL A 37 -6.60 -21.25 -1.95
CA VAL A 37 -6.96 -19.98 -1.29
C VAL A 37 -5.79 -19.47 -0.42
N THR A 38 -5.13 -20.36 0.32
CA THR A 38 -3.95 -20.00 1.12
C THR A 38 -2.82 -19.42 0.28
N VAL A 39 -2.49 -20.07 -0.85
CA VAL A 39 -1.44 -19.58 -1.77
C VAL A 39 -1.83 -18.23 -2.38
N LEU A 40 -3.09 -18.07 -2.83
CA LEU A 40 -3.56 -16.80 -3.40
C LEU A 40 -3.52 -15.65 -2.38
N SER A 41 -3.87 -15.91 -1.12
CA SER A 41 -3.76 -14.90 -0.05
C SER A 41 -2.30 -14.58 0.28
N LEU A 42 -1.40 -15.56 0.25
CA LEU A 42 0.04 -15.29 0.39
C LEU A 42 0.56 -14.38 -0.75
N ILE A 43 0.18 -14.66 -2.00
CA ILE A 43 0.56 -13.81 -3.14
C ILE A 43 -0.02 -12.41 -2.98
N ALA A 44 -1.29 -12.29 -2.60
CA ALA A 44 -1.95 -11.00 -2.41
C ALA A 44 -1.32 -10.18 -1.27
N THR A 45 -0.92 -10.82 -0.17
CA THR A 45 -0.23 -10.15 0.95
C THR A 45 1.17 -9.69 0.55
N LEU A 46 1.95 -10.51 -0.14
CA LEU A 46 3.26 -10.10 -0.69
C LEU A 46 3.13 -8.93 -1.66
N ALA A 47 2.19 -9.00 -2.61
CA ALA A 47 1.91 -7.91 -3.53
C ALA A 47 1.48 -6.62 -2.81
N SER A 48 0.65 -6.74 -1.76
CA SER A 48 0.25 -5.62 -0.92
C SER A 48 1.44 -4.94 -0.24
N ILE A 49 2.38 -5.72 0.32
CA ILE A 49 3.58 -5.22 0.97
C ILE A 49 4.45 -4.45 -0.02
N ILE A 50 4.69 -5.03 -1.21
CA ILE A 50 5.46 -4.37 -2.27
C ILE A 50 4.80 -3.05 -2.68
N MET A 51 3.49 -3.07 -2.95
CA MET A 51 2.75 -1.84 -3.30
C MET A 51 2.78 -0.79 -2.18
N TRP A 52 2.73 -1.20 -0.91
CA TRP A 52 2.87 -0.29 0.23
C TRP A 52 4.24 0.39 0.24
N LEU A 53 5.32 -0.37 0.07
CA LEU A 53 6.69 0.15 0.06
C LEU A 53 6.94 1.04 -1.16
N SER A 54 6.46 0.64 -2.34
CA SER A 54 6.52 1.47 -3.54
C SER A 54 5.76 2.77 -3.34
N GLY A 55 4.51 2.71 -2.86
CA GLY A 55 3.70 3.89 -2.58
C GLY A 55 4.35 4.82 -1.55
N PHE A 56 4.94 4.26 -0.49
CA PHE A 56 5.67 5.01 0.52
C PHE A 56 6.88 5.75 -0.07
N SER A 57 7.67 5.08 -0.91
CA SER A 57 8.81 5.68 -1.61
C SER A 57 8.36 6.82 -2.55
N LEU A 58 7.29 6.60 -3.32
CA LEU A 58 6.70 7.60 -4.21
C LEU A 58 6.14 8.81 -3.45
N GLU A 59 5.52 8.57 -2.29
CA GLU A 59 5.04 9.63 -1.41
C GLU A 59 6.20 10.49 -0.89
N ASN A 60 7.28 9.86 -0.41
CA ASN A 60 8.46 10.58 0.06
C ASN A 60 9.15 11.38 -1.06
N LYS A 61 9.03 10.94 -2.33
CA LYS A 61 9.46 11.70 -3.52
C LYS A 61 8.49 12.82 -3.92
N GLY A 62 7.38 13.02 -3.20
CA GLY A 62 6.37 14.05 -3.49
C GLY A 62 5.48 13.76 -4.70
N ILE A 63 5.58 12.57 -5.32
CA ILE A 63 4.85 12.23 -6.56
C ILE A 63 3.34 12.17 -6.33
N HIS A 64 2.92 11.84 -5.11
CA HIS A 64 1.51 11.76 -4.71
C HIS A 64 0.71 13.03 -5.00
N HIS A 65 1.34 14.20 -5.00
CA HIS A 65 0.68 15.47 -5.34
C HIS A 65 0.18 15.53 -6.79
N LYS A 66 0.80 14.78 -7.71
CA LYS A 66 0.37 14.71 -9.12
C LYS A 66 -0.87 13.82 -9.31
N TYR A 67 -1.15 12.94 -8.35
CA TYR A 67 -2.24 11.96 -8.42
C TYR A 67 -3.45 12.36 -7.58
N GLN A 68 -3.39 13.48 -6.87
CA GLN A 68 -4.53 14.04 -6.13
C GLN A 68 -5.11 15.25 -6.87
N ALA A 69 -6.43 15.30 -6.99
CA ALA A 69 -7.13 16.47 -7.54
C ALA A 69 -7.25 17.62 -6.53
N ASN A 70 -7.19 17.31 -5.22
CA ASN A 70 -7.41 18.28 -4.15
C ASN A 70 -6.11 19.02 -3.78
N THR A 71 -6.25 20.26 -3.29
CA THR A 71 -5.14 21.12 -2.83
C THR A 71 -4.62 20.80 -1.43
N VAL A 72 -5.15 19.74 -0.79
CA VAL A 72 -4.76 19.31 0.56
C VAL A 72 -3.30 18.85 0.58
N LYS A 73 -2.46 19.50 1.40
CA LYS A 73 -1.04 19.18 1.57
C LYS A 73 -0.66 18.67 2.97
N HIS A 74 -1.52 18.86 3.97
CA HIS A 74 -1.22 18.54 5.37
C HIS A 74 -1.49 17.08 5.75
N ARG A 75 -2.14 16.30 4.86
CA ARG A 75 -2.43 14.88 5.09
C ARG A 75 -2.42 14.11 3.79
N ARG A 76 -2.17 12.80 3.90
CA ARG A 76 -2.34 11.85 2.81
C ARG A 76 -3.82 11.76 2.42
N VAL A 77 -4.11 11.93 1.12
CA VAL A 77 -5.47 11.84 0.55
C VAL A 77 -5.73 10.46 -0.06
N ILE A 78 -4.75 9.90 -0.77
CA ILE A 78 -4.86 8.61 -1.47
C ILE A 78 -4.05 7.55 -0.71
N SER A 79 -4.56 6.34 -0.60
CA SER A 79 -3.82 5.24 0.04
C SER A 79 -2.52 4.92 -0.71
N LEU A 80 -1.52 4.39 -0.01
CA LEU A 80 -0.22 4.08 -0.63
C LEU A 80 -0.36 3.03 -1.75
N LEU A 81 -1.25 2.03 -1.60
CA LEU A 81 -1.50 1.05 -2.66
C LEU A 81 -2.09 1.72 -3.90
N LYS A 82 -3.11 2.58 -3.73
CA LYS A 82 -3.76 3.23 -4.87
C LYS A 82 -2.81 4.20 -5.58
N LEU A 83 -1.97 4.90 -4.81
CA LEU A 83 -0.90 5.71 -5.37
C LEU A 83 0.05 4.84 -6.21
N ALA A 84 0.58 3.76 -5.65
CA ALA A 84 1.49 2.86 -6.35
C ALA A 84 0.86 2.29 -7.62
N GLU A 85 -0.38 1.77 -7.53
CA GLU A 85 -1.13 1.25 -8.67
C GLU A 85 -1.26 2.31 -9.77
N ASN A 86 -1.70 3.52 -9.43
CA ASN A 86 -1.87 4.60 -10.39
C ASN A 86 -0.54 4.97 -11.04
N VAL A 87 0.54 5.10 -10.27
CA VAL A 87 1.84 5.48 -10.82
C VAL A 87 2.38 4.38 -11.74
N ILE A 88 2.29 3.11 -11.35
CA ILE A 88 2.73 1.97 -12.17
C ILE A 88 1.92 1.91 -13.47
N ARG A 89 0.61 2.17 -13.41
CA ARG A 89 -0.27 2.22 -14.58
C ARG A 89 0.12 3.32 -15.56
N HIS A 90 0.53 4.50 -15.07
CA HIS A 90 0.92 5.63 -15.92
C HIS A 90 2.38 5.56 -16.39
N SER A 91 3.27 4.99 -15.59
CA SER A 91 4.71 4.91 -15.87
C SER A 91 5.29 3.60 -15.30
N PRO A 92 5.19 2.48 -16.04
CA PRO A 92 5.64 1.19 -15.55
C PRO A 92 7.16 1.13 -15.33
N LEU A 93 7.93 1.88 -16.12
CA LEU A 93 9.39 1.95 -16.03
C LEU A 93 9.88 2.58 -14.72
N ILE A 94 9.01 3.27 -13.97
CA ILE A 94 9.37 3.84 -12.68
C ILE A 94 9.80 2.76 -11.67
N LEU A 95 9.34 1.52 -11.85
CA LEU A 95 9.72 0.37 -11.03
C LEU A 95 11.23 0.15 -11.03
N ASN A 96 11.90 0.40 -12.16
CA ASN A 96 13.37 0.27 -12.26
C ASN A 96 14.12 1.31 -11.42
N THR A 97 13.45 2.41 -11.06
CA THR A 97 14.01 3.49 -10.24
C THR A 97 13.60 3.41 -8.77
N LEU A 98 12.74 2.45 -8.43
CA LEU A 98 12.25 2.26 -7.07
C LEU A 98 13.18 1.32 -6.31
N SER A 99 14.00 1.91 -5.45
CA SER A 99 14.74 1.18 -4.41
C SER A 99 13.81 0.97 -3.19
N LEU A 100 13.46 -0.29 -2.94
CA LEU A 100 12.65 -0.69 -1.79
C LEU A 100 13.49 -0.66 -0.50
N ASP A 101 14.78 -0.93 -0.58
CA ASP A 101 15.73 -0.88 0.54
C ASP A 101 15.87 0.54 1.10
N ALA A 102 15.95 1.56 0.24
CA ALA A 102 15.96 2.96 0.67
C ALA A 102 14.63 3.33 1.34
N GLY A 103 13.51 2.86 0.78
CA GLY A 103 12.19 3.02 1.39
C GLY A 103 12.11 2.42 2.80
N LEU A 104 12.63 1.22 2.98
CA LEU A 104 12.68 0.53 4.27
C LEU A 104 13.55 1.26 5.30
N LYS A 105 14.73 1.77 4.91
CA LYS A 105 15.59 2.57 5.80
C LYS A 105 14.88 3.82 6.32
N VAL A 106 14.19 4.54 5.43
CA VAL A 106 13.41 5.73 5.82
C VAL A 106 12.24 5.36 6.74
N LEU A 107 11.56 4.25 6.45
CA LEU A 107 10.49 3.73 7.31
C LEU A 107 11.02 3.39 8.71
N GLN A 108 12.15 2.67 8.78
CA GLN A 108 12.82 2.30 10.02
C GLN A 108 13.19 3.53 10.83
N GLN A 109 13.83 4.54 10.22
CA GLN A 109 14.17 5.79 10.91
C GLN A 109 12.93 6.50 11.46
N ARG A 110 11.85 6.58 10.67
CA ARG A 110 10.59 7.22 11.11
C ARG A 110 9.96 6.46 12.28
N TYR A 111 10.03 5.13 12.27
CA TYR A 111 9.55 4.29 13.35
C TYR A 111 10.38 4.45 14.62
N THR A 112 11.71 4.43 14.52
CA THR A 112 12.62 4.67 15.64
C THR A 112 12.38 6.04 16.27
N ASN A 113 12.24 7.08 15.45
CA ASN A 113 11.91 8.43 15.94
C ASN A 113 10.55 8.47 16.65
N MET A 114 9.57 7.68 16.21
CA MET A 114 8.26 7.62 16.86
C MET A 114 8.32 6.95 18.24
N ILE A 115 9.19 5.94 18.39
CA ILE A 115 9.39 5.23 19.66
C ILE A 115 10.23 6.08 20.63
N MET A 116 11.33 6.66 20.17
CA MET A 116 12.30 7.41 20.99
C MET A 116 11.79 8.78 21.48
N VAL A 117 10.61 9.22 21.02
CA VAL A 117 9.91 10.41 21.52
C VAL A 117 9.07 10.09 22.78
N TYR A 118 9.00 8.81 23.17
CA TYR A 118 8.58 8.34 24.49
C TYR A 118 9.79 7.89 25.30
#